data_AF-A0A1R0XT83-F1
#
_entry.id   AF-A0A1R0XT83-F1
#
_cell.length_a   1.000
_cell.length_b   1.000
_cell.length_c   1.000
_cell.angle_alpha   90.00
_cell.angle_beta   90.00
_cell.angle_gamma   90.00
#
_symmetry.space_group_name_H-M   'P 1'
#
loop_
_entity.id
_entity.type
_entity.pdbx_description
1 polymer ?
#
loop_
_entity_poly.entity_id
_entity_poly.type
_entity_poly.pdbx_seq_one_letter_code
_entity_poly.pdbx_strand_id
1 'polypeptide(L)' 'MEDVNWGLIMPLIILQALLAIIGLISLAKADSVRGPKWMWIIIIIFGNMLGSIAYFTIGRKDV' A
#
# COMPACT_ATOMS: atom_id res chain seq x y z
N MET A 1 18.73 28.47 3.69
CA MET A 1 17.76 27.46 3.23
C MET A 1 18.44 26.13 3.48
N GLU A 2 17.90 25.28 4.35
CA GLU A 2 18.51 23.97 4.63
C GLU A 2 18.35 23.09 3.38
N ASP A 3 19.45 22.52 2.90
CA ASP A 3 19.44 21.59 1.78
C ASP A 3 18.80 20.28 2.23
N VAL A 4 17.61 19.99 1.72
CA VAL A 4 16.92 18.72 1.95
C VAL A 4 17.78 17.61 1.35
N ASN A 5 18.24 16.68 2.19
CA ASN A 5 18.99 15.51 1.72
C ASN A 5 18.05 14.49 1.09
N TRP A 6 17.78 14.67 -0.20
CA TRP A 6 16.94 13.78 -1.00
C TRP A 6 17.42 12.33 -1.01
N GLY A 7 18.72 12.07 -0.77
CA GLY A 7 19.26 10.72 -0.65
C GLY A 7 18.68 9.91 0.52
N LEU A 8 18.22 10.58 1.58
CA LEU A 8 17.59 9.92 2.74
C LEU A 8 16.08 9.72 2.56
N ILE A 9 15.41 10.60 1.81
CA ILE A 9 13.95 10.58 1.62
C ILE A 9 13.56 9.63 0.48
N MET A 10 14.36 9.56 -0.58
CA MET A 10 14.08 8.77 -1.76
C MET A 10 13.82 7.28 -1.46
N PRO A 11 14.59 6.59 -0.59
CA PRO A 11 14.31 5.21 -0.22
C PRO A 11 12.93 5.02 0.44
N LEU A 12 12.50 5.98 1.26
CA LEU A 12 11.20 5.92 1.94
C LEU A 12 10.05 6.06 0.94
N ILE A 13 10.17 6.99 -0.02
CA ILE A 13 9.18 7.16 -1.09
C ILE A 13 9.10 5.91 -1.97
N ILE A 14 10.26 5.35 -2.35
CA ILE A 14 10.32 4.11 -3.14
C ILE A 14 9.66 2.96 -2.39
N LEU A 15 9.95 2.79 -1.10
CA LEU A 15 9.34 1.76 -0.28
C LEU A 15 7.83 1.92 -0.21
N GLN A 16 7.34 3.14 0.02
CA GLN A 16 5.91 3.45 0.06
C GLN A 16 5.23 3.13 -1.27
N ALA A 17 5.82 3.56 -2.39
CA ALA A 17 5.29 3.31 -3.72
C ALA A 17 5.26 1.82 -4.05
N LEU A 18 6.35 1.10 -3.76
CA LEU A 18 6.42 -0.36 -3.95
C LEU A 18 5.35 -1.07 -3.13
N LEU A 19 5.20 -0.72 -1.85
CA LEU A 19 4.20 -1.35 -0.98
C LEU A 19 2.78 -1.14 -1.51
N ALA A 20 2.46 0.08 -1.98
CA ALA A 20 1.17 0.40 -2.56
C ALA A 20 0.93 -0.36 -3.87
N ILE A 21 1.91 -0.38 -4.78
CA ILE A 21 1.81 -1.08 -6.07
C ILE A 21 1.61 -2.58 -5.85
N ILE A 22 2.43 -3.21 -5.01
CA ILE A 22 2.31 -4.63 -4.69
C ILE A 22 0.95 -4.92 -4.03
N GLY A 23 0.49 -4.02 -3.15
CA GLY A 23 -0.83 -4.12 -2.51
C GLY A 23 -1.97 -4.12 -3.53
N LEU A 24 -1.95 -3.17 -4.47
CA LEU A 24 -2.95 -3.08 -5.53
C LEU A 24 -2.91 -4.28 -6.49
N ILE A 25 -1.72 -4.75 -6.88
CA ILE A 25 -1.56 -5.95 -7.72
C ILE A 25 -2.10 -7.17 -6.99
N SER A 26 -1.77 -7.33 -5.71
CA SER A 26 -2.29 -8.41 -4.87
C SER A 26 -3.82 -8.35 -4.78
N LEU A 27 -4.40 -7.16 -4.58
CA LEU A 27 -5.85 -6.95 -4.49
C LEU A 27 -6.56 -7.28 -5.81
N ALA A 28 -5.95 -6.94 -6.93
CA ALA A 28 -6.48 -7.28 -8.26
C ALA A 28 -6.51 -8.80 -8.47
N LYS A 29 -5.46 -9.51 -8.02
CA LYS A 29 -5.34 -10.97 -8.15
C LYS A 29 -6.13 -11.76 -7.12
N ALA A 30 -6.45 -11.20 -5.97
CA ALA A 30 -7.14 -11.92 -4.90
C ALA A 30 -8.58 -12.27 -5.29
N ASP A 31 -8.98 -13.55 -5.23
CA ASP A 31 -10.35 -13.96 -5.55
C ASP A 31 -11.36 -13.44 -4.51
N SER A 32 -10.94 -13.39 -3.24
CA SER A 32 -11.74 -12.83 -2.16
C SER A 32 -10.88 -12.02 -1.20
N VAL A 33 -11.47 -10.95 -0.66
CA VAL A 33 -10.86 -10.08 0.35
C VAL A 33 -11.87 -9.83 1.48
N ARG A 34 -11.40 -9.34 2.63
CA ARG A 34 -12.31 -8.99 3.74
C ARG A 34 -13.07 -7.71 3.42
N GLY A 35 -14.34 -7.82 3.04
CA GLY A 35 -15.18 -6.68 2.63
C GLY A 35 -15.09 -6.38 1.13
N PRO A 36 -15.62 -5.23 0.67
CA PRO A 36 -15.64 -4.89 -0.75
C PRO A 36 -14.24 -4.61 -1.32
N LYS A 37 -13.90 -5.19 -2.49
CA LYS A 37 -12.61 -4.94 -3.16
C LYS A 37 -12.32 -3.44 -3.37
N TRP A 38 -13.35 -2.66 -3.74
CA TRP A 38 -13.20 -1.22 -4.01
C TRP A 38 -12.68 -0.43 -2.80
N MET A 39 -12.92 -0.95 -1.59
CA MET A 39 -12.70 -0.22 -0.33
C MET A 39 -11.21 -0.25 -0.05
N TRP A 40 -10.60 -1.40 -0.32
CA TRP A 40 -9.17 -1.59 -0.22
C TRP A 40 -8.39 -0.74 -1.22
N ILE A 41 -8.94 -0.46 -2.42
CA ILE A 41 -8.31 0.48 -3.37
C ILE A 41 -8.19 1.86 -2.72
N ILE A 42 -9.29 2.36 -2.15
CA ILE A 42 -9.33 3.66 -1.47
C ILE A 42 -8.38 3.66 -0.27
N ILE A 43 -8.40 2.61 0.55
CA ILE A 43 -7.53 2.50 1.72
C ILE A 43 -6.05 2.49 1.31
N ILE A 44 -5.65 1.74 0.29
CA ILE A 44 -4.24 1.67 -0.15
C ILE A 44 -3.77 3.02 -0.71
N ILE A 45 -4.59 3.68 -1.53
CA ILE A 45 -4.22 4.94 -2.18
C ILE A 45 -4.18 6.10 -1.18
N PHE A 46 -5.21 6.26 -0.34
CA PHE A 46 -5.31 7.39 0.59
C PHE A 46 -4.64 7.13 1.94
N GLY A 47 -4.54 5.87 2.35
CA GLY A 47 -3.90 5.45 3.60
C GLY A 47 -2.38 5.30 3.50
N ASN A 48 -1.78 5.49 2.33
CA ASN A 48 -0.34 5.40 2.09
C ASN A 48 0.25 4.07 2.61
N MET A 49 1.33 4.15 3.39
CA MET A 49 2.00 2.99 3.97
C MET A 49 1.06 2.23 4.92
N LEU A 50 0.28 2.92 5.76
CA LEU A 50 -0.66 2.29 6.68
C LEU A 50 -1.79 1.57 5.95
N GLY A 51 -2.33 2.17 4.89
CA GLY A 51 -3.37 1.56 4.07
C GLY A 51 -2.90 0.27 3.39
N SER A 52 -1.69 0.30 2.85
CA SER A 52 -1.05 -0.87 2.26
C SER A 52 -0.77 -1.97 3.30
N ILE A 53 -0.25 -1.61 4.48
CA ILE A 53 -0.02 -2.55 5.58
C ILE A 53 -1.35 -3.17 6.05
N ALA A 54 -2.40 -2.37 6.22
CA ALA A 54 -3.72 -2.83 6.63
C ALA A 54 -4.31 -3.82 5.61
N TYR A 55 -4.11 -3.56 4.31
CA TYR A 55 -4.52 -4.50 3.27
C TYR A 55 -3.79 -5.85 3.42
N PHE A 56 -2.47 -5.86 3.56
CA PHE A 56 -1.72 -7.11 3.69
C PHE A 56 -2.00 -7.88 4.98
N THR A 57 -2.25 -7.17 6.09
CA THR A 57 -2.45 -7.79 7.40
C THR A 57 -3.89 -8.22 7.66
N ILE A 58 -4.87 -7.44 7.17
CA ILE A 58 -6.29 -7.63 7.48
C ILE A 58 -7.09 -7.95 6.22
N GLY A 59 -6.85 -7.19 5.13
CA GLY A 59 -7.68 -7.22 3.92
C GLY A 59 -7.50 -8.48 3.08
N ARG A 60 -6.26 -8.95 2.96
CA ARG A 60 -5.92 -10.17 2.24
C ARG A 60 -6.48 -11.37 3.02
N LYS A 61 -7.42 -12.08 2.40
CA LYS A 61 -7.82 -13.42 2.86
C LYS A 61 -6.87 -14.41 2.20
N ASP A 62 -5.78 -14.72 2.89
CA ASP A 62 -5.08 -15.96 2.62
C ASP A 62 -5.92 -17.07 3.27
N VAL A 63 -6.46 -17.94 2.41
CA VAL A 63 -7.25 -19.10 2.81
C VAL A 63 -6.33 -20.17 3.38
#